data_AF-A0A661F063-F1
#
_entry.id   AF-A0A661F063-F1
#
_cell.length_a   1.000
_cell.length_b   1.000
_cell.length_c   1.000
_cell.angle_alpha   90.00
_cell.angle_beta   90.00
_cell.angle_gamma   90.00
#
_symmetry.space_group_name_H-M   'P 1'
#
loop_
_entity.id
_entity.type
_entity.pdbx_description
1 polymer ?
#
loop_
_entity_poly.entity_id
_entity_poly.type
_entity_poly.pdbx_seq_one_letter_code
_entity_poly.pdbx_strand_id
1 'polypeptide(L)' 'MNTLQKFMMALMGWGLALLKLLIAIALFAIAKVTLRTNPDLAIAVLGTAVVIFLLWYFAPQIKQFFK' A
#
# COMPACT_ATOMS: atom_id res chain seq x y z
N MET A 1 1.20 9.87 29.14
CA MET A 1 0.50 9.16 28.05
C MET A 1 -0.14 7.91 28.64
N ASN A 2 -1.46 7.87 28.74
CA ASN A 2 -2.17 6.84 29.51
C ASN A 2 -2.15 5.47 28.81
N THR A 3 -2.31 4.38 29.56
CA THR A 3 -2.30 2.99 29.07
C THR A 3 -3.32 2.75 27.95
N LEU A 4 -4.50 3.38 28.06
CA LEU A 4 -5.55 3.38 27.05
C LEU A 4 -5.10 4.01 25.72
N GLN A 5 -4.35 5.12 25.79
CA GLN A 5 -3.81 5.83 24.63
C GLN A 5 -2.77 4.98 23.88
N LYS A 6 -1.91 4.25 24.60
CA LYS A 6 -0.95 3.32 23.98
C LYS A 6 -1.66 2.18 23.25
N PHE A 7 -2.73 1.65 23.84
CA PHE A 7 -3.52 0.58 23.24
C PHE A 7 -4.20 1.05 21.94
N MET A 8 -4.83 2.24 21.95
CA MET A 8 -5.43 2.83 20.75
C MET A 8 -4.41 3.07 19.63
N MET A 9 -3.22 3.61 19.94
CA MET A 9 -2.17 3.82 18.95
C MET A 9 -1.66 2.50 18.34
N ALA A 10 -1.48 1.46 19.17
CA ALA A 10 -1.11 0.14 18.68
C ALA A 10 -2.18 -0.43 17.73
N LEU A 11 -3.44 -0.32 18.10
CA LEU A 11 -4.57 -0.83 17.30
C LEU A 11 -4.69 -0.12 15.95
N MET A 12 -4.49 1.20 15.91
CA MET A 12 -4.42 1.96 14.65
C MET A 12 -3.21 1.57 13.79
N GLY A 13 -2.05 1.31 14.41
CA GLY A 13 -0.86 0.82 13.72
C GLY A 13 -1.07 -0.55 13.06
N TRP A 14 -1.69 -1.48 13.79
CA TRP A 14 -2.06 -2.80 13.26
C TRP A 14 -3.15 -2.74 12.19
N GLY A 15 -4.15 -1.85 12.35
CA GLY A 15 -5.17 -1.62 11.34
C GLY A 15 -4.58 -1.11 10.02
N LEU A 16 -3.64 -0.15 10.09
CA LEU A 16 -2.90 0.32 8.93
C LEU A 16 -2.06 -0.80 8.29
N ALA A 17 -1.40 -1.64 9.09
CA ALA A 17 -0.62 -2.78 8.59
C ALA A 17 -1.50 -3.80 7.82
N LEU A 18 -2.67 -4.13 8.37
CA LEU A 18 -3.67 -4.99 7.72
C LEU A 18 -4.15 -4.40 6.40
N LEU A 19 -4.41 -3.09 6.37
CA LEU A 19 -4.80 -2.40 5.13
C LEU A 19 -3.67 -2.48 4.08
N LYS A 20 -2.41 -2.28 4.48
CA LYS A 20 -1.26 -2.44 3.56
C LYS A 20 -1.19 -3.86 2.99
N LEU A 21 -1.42 -4.87 3.83
CA LEU A 21 -1.41 -6.27 3.43
C LEU A 21 -2.50 -6.57 2.40
N LEU A 22 -3.73 -6.11 2.64
CA LEU A 22 -4.86 -6.29 1.72
C LEU A 22 -4.59 -5.64 0.36
N ILE A 23 -4.05 -4.42 0.35
CA ILE A 23 -3.68 -3.73 -0.90
C ILE A 23 -2.61 -4.52 -1.65
N ALA A 24 -1.57 -5.03 -0.95
CA ALA A 24 -0.54 -5.84 -1.58
C ALA A 24 -1.11 -7.12 -2.21
N ILE A 25 -1.98 -7.83 -1.50
CA ILE A 25 -2.65 -9.04 -2.02
C ILE A 25 -3.50 -8.71 -3.25
N ALA A 26 -4.25 -7.61 -3.22
CA ALA A 26 -5.06 -7.16 -4.36
C ALA A 26 -4.19 -6.84 -5.58
N LEU A 27 -3.06 -6.14 -5.39
CA LEU A 27 -2.10 -5.87 -6.45
C LEU A 27 -1.52 -7.16 -7.05
N PHE A 28 -1.17 -8.14 -6.21
CA PHE A 28 -0.70 -9.45 -6.68
C PHE A 28 -1.78 -10.22 -7.46
N ALA A 29 -3.04 -10.16 -7.03
CA ALA A 29 -4.14 -10.80 -7.72
C ALA A 29 -4.37 -10.17 -9.11
N ILE A 30 -4.38 -8.83 -9.18
CA ILE A 30 -4.48 -8.09 -10.45
C ILE A 30 -3.30 -8.44 -11.35
N ALA A 31 -2.07 -8.37 -10.84
CA ALA A 31 -0.86 -8.75 -11.56
C ALA A 31 -0.98 -10.15 -12.19
N LYS A 32 -1.38 -11.14 -11.39
CA LYS A 32 -1.54 -12.53 -11.84
C LYS A 32 -2.59 -12.66 -12.94
N VAL A 33 -3.72 -11.98 -12.80
CA VAL A 33 -4.80 -12.03 -13.79
C VAL A 33 -4.39 -11.31 -15.08
N THR A 34 -3.78 -10.13 -14.98
CA THR A 34 -3.34 -9.35 -16.14
C THR A 34 -2.25 -10.08 -16.91
N LEU A 35 -1.24 -10.64 -16.23
CA LEU A 35 -0.20 -11.46 -16.87
C LEU A 35 -0.77 -12.67 -17.60
N ARG A 36 -1.86 -13.26 -17.10
CA ARG A 36 -2.48 -14.44 -17.71
C ARG A 36 -3.40 -14.12 -18.88
N THR A 37 -4.08 -12.98 -18.83
CA THR A 37 -5.13 -12.62 -19.81
C THR A 37 -4.63 -11.71 -20.92
N ASN A 38 -3.78 -10.72 -20.60
CA ASN A 38 -3.30 -9.71 -21.53
C ASN A 38 -1.88 -9.28 -21.13
N PRO A 39 -0.84 -10.07 -21.46
CA PRO A 39 0.53 -9.81 -21.03
C PRO A 39 1.07 -8.48 -21.56
N ASP A 40 0.62 -8.00 -22.71
CA ASP A 40 0.99 -6.70 -23.27
C ASP A 40 0.58 -5.53 -22.36
N LEU A 41 -0.54 -5.67 -21.64
CA LEU A 41 -1.02 -4.67 -20.68
C LEU A 41 -0.41 -4.85 -19.28
N ALA A 42 0.24 -5.99 -19.00
CA ALA A 42 0.77 -6.28 -17.69
C ALA A 42 1.82 -5.25 -17.25
N ILE A 43 2.68 -4.79 -18.18
CA ILE A 43 3.69 -3.77 -17.89
C ILE A 43 3.04 -2.45 -17.48
N ALA A 44 2.00 -2.01 -18.19
CA ALA A 44 1.29 -0.77 -17.88
C ALA A 44 0.56 -0.85 -16.53
N VAL A 45 -0.14 -1.96 -16.27
CA VAL A 45 -0.89 -2.18 -15.02
C VAL A 45 0.06 -2.31 -13.83
N LEU A 46 1.11 -3.12 -13.95
CA LEU A 46 2.12 -3.30 -12.90
C LEU A 46 2.92 -2.03 -12.67
N GLY A 47 3.32 -1.32 -13.72
CA GLY A 47 4.02 -0.05 -13.63
C GLY A 47 3.20 1.00 -12.88
N THR A 48 1.92 1.13 -13.22
CA THR A 48 1.00 2.05 -12.54
C THR A 48 0.80 1.66 -11.07
N ALA A 49 0.62 0.37 -10.79
CA ALA A 49 0.49 -0.14 -9.43
C ALA A 49 1.74 0.17 -8.57
N VAL A 50 2.93 -0.02 -9.12
CA VAL A 50 4.20 0.29 -8.44
C VAL A 50 4.32 1.78 -8.16
N VAL A 51 3.99 2.65 -9.12
CA VAL A 51 4.05 4.11 -8.92
C VAL A 51 3.08 4.55 -7.81
N ILE A 52 1.83 4.07 -7.84
CA ILE A 52 0.83 4.37 -6.79
C ILE A 52 1.31 3.86 -5.44
N PHE A 53 1.86 2.63 -5.39
CA PHE A 53 2.38 2.05 -4.16
C PHE A 53 3.55 2.86 -3.59
N LEU A 54 4.49 3.30 -4.43
CA LEU A 54 5.62 4.14 -4.02
C LEU A 54 5.13 5.49 -3.49
N LEU A 55 4.21 6.16 -4.20
CA LEU A 55 3.64 7.42 -3.74
C LEU A 55 2.95 7.27 -2.39
N TRP A 56 2.19 6.20 -2.19
CA TRP A 56 1.53 5.93 -0.92
C TRP A 56 2.50 5.57 0.20
N TYR A 57 3.50 4.73 -0.09
CA TYR A 57 4.54 4.33 0.86
C TYR A 57 5.37 5.54 1.32
N PHE A 58 5.76 6.39 0.37
CA PHE A 58 6.59 7.57 0.63
C PHE A 58 5.81 8.83 1.02
N ALA A 59 4.47 8.83 0.94
CA ALA A 59 3.63 9.97 1.32
C ALA A 59 3.97 10.59 2.70
N PRO A 60 4.30 9.82 3.76
CA PRO A 60 4.70 10.40 5.04
C PRO A 60 6.02 11.15 4.98
N GLN A 61 7.03 10.60 4.27
CA GLN A 61 8.34 11.25 4.12
C GLN A 61 8.25 12.48 3.21
N ILE A 62 7.46 12.41 2.13
CA ILE A 62 7.18 13.55 1.25
C ILE A 62 6.53 14.69 2.06
N LYS A 63 5.52 14.39 2.89
CA LYS A 63 4.90 15.40 3.77
C LYS A 63 5.87 16.02 4.78
N GLN A 64 6.88 15.28 5.24
CA GLN A 64 7.91 15.82 6.13
C GLN A 64 8.91 16.72 5.39
N PHE A 65 9.19 16.44 4.11
CA PHE A 65 10.13 17.23 3.31
C PHE A 65 9.58 18.61 2.91
N PHE A 66 8.26 18.74 2.75
CA PHE A 66 7.58 20.01 2.46
C PHE A 66 7.21 20.83 3.71
N LYS A 67 7.64 20.39 4.89
CA LYS A 67 7.39 21.06 6.17
C LYS A 67 8.61 21.83 6.62
#